data_AF-A0A7C4U0A5-F1
#
_entry.id   AF-A0A7C4U0A5-F1
#
_cell.length_a   1.000
_cell.length_b   1.000
_cell.length_c   1.000
_cell.angle_alpha   90.00
_cell.angle_beta   90.00
_cell.angle_gamma   90.00
#
_symmetry.space_group_name_H-M   'P 1'
#
loop_
_entity.id
_entity.type
_entity.pdbx_description
1 polymer ?
#
loop_
_entity_poly.entity_id
_entity_poly.type
_entity_poly.pdbx_seq_one_letter_code
_entity_poly.pdbx_strand_id
1 'polypeptide(L)'
;MKRTFILTAVTITVLTSVLTSCKSSRVWETKERTERTSRQSMPPPPVTNPRYYNSVALIINPTPGFTMNRYHDGRYFHRSPGGLLYWKGYDNRFFLDGAYLNRISYSKWEYDEWRRYRRASESNRRR
;
A
#
# COMPACT_ATOMS: atom_id res chain seq x y z
N MET A 1 -66.95 0.59 -11.04
CA MET A 1 -66.32 1.20 -9.85
C MET A 1 -65.01 0.43 -9.58
N LYS A 2 -63.90 0.66 -10.29
CA LYS A 2 -62.89 1.74 -10.16
C LYS A 2 -62.28 1.94 -8.75
N ARG A 3 -61.93 0.87 -8.02
CA ARG A 3 -61.18 1.01 -6.74
C ARG A 3 -60.10 -0.03 -6.43
N THR A 4 -59.82 -0.99 -7.33
CA THR A 4 -58.82 -2.05 -7.07
C THR A 4 -57.49 -1.87 -7.82
N PHE A 5 -57.40 -0.93 -8.77
CA PHE A 5 -56.22 -0.77 -9.62
C PHE A 5 -55.09 0.08 -9.01
N ILE A 6 -55.31 0.74 -7.86
CA ILE A 6 -54.32 1.68 -7.30
C ILE A 6 -53.32 0.95 -6.38
N LEU A 7 -53.70 -0.18 -5.78
CA LEU A 7 -52.87 -0.89 -4.81
C LEU A 7 -51.75 -1.73 -5.44
N THR A 8 -51.86 -2.14 -6.71
CA THR A 8 -50.82 -2.94 -7.39
C THR A 8 -49.70 -2.09 -7.99
N ALA A 9 -49.92 -0.79 -8.21
CA ALA A 9 -48.91 0.09 -8.79
C ALA A 9 -47.81 0.48 -7.79
N VAL A 10 -48.14 0.53 -6.49
CA VAL A 10 -47.22 1.01 -5.43
C VAL A 10 -46.21 -0.05 -5.01
N THR A 11 -46.53 -1.34 -5.11
CA THR A 11 -45.61 -2.42 -4.72
C THR A 11 -44.50 -2.66 -5.75
N ILE A 12 -44.74 -2.37 -7.03
CA ILE A 12 -43.74 -2.56 -8.10
C ILE A 12 -42.66 -1.45 -8.07
N THR A 13 -42.99 -0.26 -7.58
CA THR A 13 -42.03 0.85 -7.55
C THR A 13 -40.98 0.74 -6.44
N VAL A 14 -41.25 -0.03 -5.38
CA VAL A 14 -40.31 -0.20 -4.26
C VAL A 14 -39.27 -1.30 -4.54
N LEU A 15 -39.57 -2.27 -5.42
CA LEU A 15 -38.65 -3.39 -5.68
C LEU A 15 -37.52 -3.05 -6.67
N THR A 16 -37.60 -1.95 -7.41
CA THR A 16 -36.61 -1.58 -8.44
C THR A 16 -35.52 -0.61 -7.95
N SER A 17 -35.63 -0.04 -6.75
CA SER A 17 -34.67 0.92 -6.22
C SER A 17 -33.44 0.31 -5.54
N VAL A 18 -33.34 -1.02 -5.43
CA VAL A 18 -32.23 -1.68 -4.71
C VAL A 18 -31.06 -2.08 -5.65
N LEU A 19 -31.19 -1.94 -6.98
CA LEU A 19 -30.17 -2.42 -7.93
C LEU A 19 -29.30 -1.32 -8.60
N THR A 20 -29.37 -0.06 -8.17
CA THR A 20 -28.58 1.04 -8.78
C THR A 20 -27.45 1.59 -7.90
N SER A 21 -26.92 0.80 -6.96
CA SER A 21 -25.66 1.12 -6.27
C SER A 21 -24.45 0.42 -6.88
N CYS A 22 -24.39 0.33 -8.22
CA CYS A 22 -23.17 0.04 -8.96
C CYS A 22 -22.60 1.34 -9.55
N LYS A 23 -22.27 2.32 -8.70
CA LYS A 23 -21.35 3.38 -9.11
C LYS A 23 -19.94 2.85 -8.99
N SER A 24 -19.42 2.34 -10.11
CA SER A 24 -17.98 2.14 -10.31
C SER A 24 -17.30 3.51 -10.29
N SER A 25 -16.92 3.98 -9.11
CA SER A 25 -15.93 5.05 -8.99
C SER A 25 -14.54 4.41 -9.09
N ARG A 26 -14.17 4.02 -10.32
CA ARG A 26 -12.78 4.00 -10.74
C ARG A 26 -12.46 5.35 -11.35
N VAL A 27 -12.52 6.40 -10.53
CA VAL A 27 -11.76 7.60 -10.81
C VAL A 27 -10.34 7.29 -10.35
N TRP A 28 -9.49 6.96 -11.31
CA TRP A 28 -8.04 6.94 -11.12
C TRP A 28 -7.59 8.40 -11.07
N GLU A 29 -7.93 9.07 -9.97
CA GLU A 29 -7.35 10.37 -9.66
C GLU A 29 -5.93 10.10 -9.19
N THR A 30 -5.00 10.26 -10.13
CA THR A 30 -3.60 10.57 -9.89
C THR A 30 -3.54 11.80 -9.00
N LYS A 31 -3.65 11.58 -7.68
CA LYS A 31 -3.80 12.68 -6.75
C LYS A 31 -2.50 13.47 -6.66
N GLU A 32 -2.64 14.70 -7.11
CA GLU A 32 -1.71 15.79 -7.00
C GLU A 32 -1.10 15.92 -5.61
N ARG A 33 0.20 16.20 -5.68
CA ARG A 33 1.04 16.88 -4.70
C ARG A 33 0.23 17.74 -3.72
N THR A 34 0.07 17.27 -2.49
CA THR A 34 -0.06 18.16 -1.33
C THR A 34 1.13 17.89 -0.42
N GLU A 35 2.17 18.66 -0.67
CA GLU A 35 3.28 18.95 0.24
C GLU A 35 2.71 19.42 1.58
N ARG A 36 3.11 18.79 2.70
CA ARG A 36 3.44 19.45 3.97
C ARG A 36 4.02 18.46 4.99
N THR A 37 5.35 18.52 5.06
CA THR A 37 6.14 18.68 6.28
C THR A 37 6.00 17.67 7.41
N SER A 38 6.96 16.76 7.50
CA SER A 38 7.92 16.67 8.63
C SER A 38 8.81 15.44 8.42
N ARG A 39 9.86 15.59 7.60
CA ARG A 39 10.87 14.54 7.41
C ARG A 39 11.96 14.74 8.46
N GLN A 40 11.80 14.06 9.59
CA GLN A 40 12.90 13.83 10.52
C GLN A 40 14.06 13.17 9.77
N SER A 41 15.26 13.68 10.03
CA SER A 41 16.52 13.46 9.35
C SER A 41 16.89 11.98 9.19
N MET A 42 16.44 11.36 8.11
CA MET A 42 17.13 10.19 7.54
C MET A 42 18.44 10.71 6.91
N PRO A 43 19.56 9.99 7.05
CA PRO A 43 20.74 10.29 6.24
C PRO A 43 20.29 10.31 4.78
N PRO A 44 20.66 11.35 4.00
CA PRO A 44 20.22 11.46 2.62
C PRO A 44 20.60 10.15 1.92
N PRO A 45 19.67 9.55 1.14
CA PRO A 45 20.04 8.42 0.31
C PRO A 45 21.26 8.83 -0.51
N PRO A 46 22.28 7.96 -0.66
CA PRO A 46 23.39 8.26 -1.56
C PRO A 46 22.80 8.69 -2.90
N VAL A 47 23.35 9.75 -3.49
CA VAL A 47 22.92 10.30 -4.79
C VAL A 47 23.22 9.27 -5.86
N THR A 48 22.37 8.26 -5.95
CA THR A 48 22.40 7.27 -7.01
C THR A 48 21.57 7.85 -8.14
N ASN A 49 22.23 8.07 -9.29
CA ASN A 49 21.55 8.23 -10.57
C ASN A 49 20.32 7.30 -10.61
N PRO A 50 19.17 7.74 -11.14
CA PRO A 50 17.95 6.94 -11.17
C PRO A 50 18.17 5.70 -12.04
N ARG A 51 18.80 4.68 -11.46
CA ARG A 51 18.81 3.33 -11.97
C ARG A 51 17.39 2.85 -11.71
N TYR A 52 16.56 2.95 -12.74
CA TYR A 52 15.29 2.25 -12.78
C TYR A 52 15.60 0.77 -12.57
N TYR A 53 15.22 0.23 -11.42
CA TYR A 53 15.31 -1.21 -11.20
C TYR A 53 14.13 -1.83 -11.94
N ASN A 54 14.44 -2.60 -12.99
CA ASN A 54 13.46 -3.16 -13.93
C ASN A 54 12.42 -4.07 -13.25
N SER A 55 12.75 -4.65 -12.10
CA SER A 55 11.81 -5.26 -11.15
C SER A 55 12.56 -5.63 -9.86
N VAL A 56 11.95 -5.40 -8.70
CA VAL A 56 12.46 -5.87 -7.40
C VAL A 56 11.31 -6.26 -6.51
N ALA A 57 11.52 -7.29 -5.69
CA ALA A 57 10.53 -7.74 -4.72
C ALA A 57 10.28 -6.67 -3.66
N LEU A 58 9.00 -6.38 -3.39
CA LEU A 58 8.59 -5.45 -2.35
C LEU A 58 8.70 -6.03 -0.94
N ILE A 59 8.63 -7.36 -0.83
CA ILE A 59 8.82 -8.12 0.40
C ILE A 59 9.87 -9.19 0.14
N ILE A 60 10.84 -9.32 1.04
CA ILE A 60 11.90 -10.33 0.96
C ILE A 60 11.95 -11.14 2.25
N ASN A 61 12.35 -12.40 2.10
CA ASN A 61 12.62 -13.29 3.23
C ASN A 61 14.12 -13.32 3.49
N PRO A 62 14.57 -13.27 4.76
CA PRO A 62 15.98 -13.41 5.08
C PRO A 62 16.45 -14.84 4.74
N THR A 63 17.57 -14.93 4.02
CA THR A 63 18.25 -16.18 3.67
C THR A 63 19.48 -16.40 4.57
N PRO A 64 20.09 -17.59 4.59
CA PRO A 64 21.39 -17.77 5.25
C PRO A 64 22.42 -16.76 4.72
N GLY A 65 23.16 -16.12 5.63
CA GLY A 65 24.08 -15.02 5.29
C GLY A 65 23.42 -13.64 5.14
N PHE A 66 22.11 -13.52 5.39
CA PHE A 66 21.41 -12.25 5.35
C PHE A 66 21.87 -11.31 6.46
N THR A 67 22.44 -10.17 6.07
CA THR A 67 22.89 -9.14 7.00
C THR A 67 21.77 -8.14 7.27
N MET A 68 21.49 -7.86 8.54
CA MET A 68 20.61 -6.79 8.96
C MET A 68 21.33 -5.84 9.90
N ASN A 69 20.98 -4.56 9.83
CA ASN A 69 21.51 -3.51 10.67
C ASN A 69 20.41 -2.98 11.58
N ARG A 70 20.82 -2.44 12.74
CA ARG A 70 19.90 -1.78 13.68
C ARG A 70 19.94 -0.27 13.43
N TYR A 71 18.76 0.32 13.24
CA TYR A 71 18.57 1.76 13.12
C TYR A 71 18.53 2.39 14.52
N HIS A 72 18.75 3.71 14.62
CA HIS A 72 18.84 4.41 15.91
C HIS A 72 17.55 4.35 16.74
N ASP A 73 16.40 4.16 16.09
CA ASP A 73 15.11 4.01 16.76
C ASP A 73 14.81 2.56 17.17
N GLY A 74 15.81 1.68 17.08
CA GLY A 74 15.73 0.27 17.46
C GLY A 74 15.14 -0.65 16.39
N ARG A 75 14.64 -0.13 15.26
CA ARG A 75 14.16 -0.96 14.15
C ARG A 75 15.32 -1.64 13.43
N TYR A 76 15.06 -2.82 12.90
CA TYR A 76 16.03 -3.50 12.04
C TYR A 76 15.73 -3.21 10.58
N PHE A 77 16.78 -3.09 9.77
CA PHE A 77 16.67 -2.92 8.34
C PHE A 77 17.74 -3.71 7.61
N HIS A 78 17.45 -4.05 6.37
CA HIS A 78 18.39 -4.61 5.42
C HIS A 78 18.60 -3.61 4.28
N ARG A 79 19.83 -3.53 3.78
CA ARG A 79 20.15 -2.70 2.62
C ARG A 79 20.61 -3.62 1.50
N SER A 80 19.91 -3.59 0.38
CA SER A 80 20.30 -4.38 -0.78
C SER A 80 21.60 -3.82 -1.39
N PRO A 81 22.35 -4.61 -2.17
CA PRO A 81 23.49 -4.12 -2.94
C PRO A 81 23.14 -2.94 -3.88
N GLY A 82 21.88 -2.87 -4.34
CA GLY A 82 21.34 -1.74 -5.11
C GLY A 82 21.03 -0.49 -4.28
N GLY A 83 21.30 -0.50 -2.98
CA GLY A 83 21.03 0.63 -2.09
C GLY A 83 19.56 0.76 -1.68
N LEU A 84 18.70 -0.20 -2.03
CA LEU A 84 17.32 -0.24 -1.58
C LEU A 84 17.28 -0.58 -0.09
N LEU A 85 16.40 0.08 0.65
CA LEU A 85 16.24 -0.15 2.08
C LEU A 85 14.98 -0.97 2.33
N TYR A 86 15.12 -2.02 3.14
CA TYR A 86 14.03 -2.87 3.57
C TYR A 86 13.93 -2.85 5.09
N TRP A 87 12.74 -2.62 5.63
CA TRP A 87 12.49 -2.64 7.07
C TRP A 87 12.08 -4.04 7.53
N LYS A 88 12.62 -4.49 8.66
CA LYS A 88 12.17 -5.72 9.30
C LYS A 88 10.76 -5.52 9.85
N GLY A 89 9.83 -6.38 9.44
CA GLY A 89 8.52 -6.48 10.06
C GLY A 89 8.48 -7.60 11.10
N TYR A 90 7.29 -7.87 11.64
CA TYR A 90 7.13 -8.73 12.80
C TYR A 90 7.31 -10.23 12.49
N ASP A 91 6.93 -10.69 11.29
CA ASP A 91 7.00 -12.10 10.89
C ASP A 91 8.35 -12.48 10.25
N ASN A 92 9.41 -11.77 10.64
CA ASN A 92 10.77 -11.93 10.14
C ASN A 92 10.94 -11.65 8.63
N ARG A 93 9.91 -11.15 7.94
CA ARG A 93 10.02 -10.63 6.57
C ARG A 93 10.48 -9.18 6.57
N PHE A 94 11.03 -8.77 5.44
CA PHE A 94 11.55 -7.43 5.23
C PHE A 94 10.79 -6.76 4.10
N PHE A 95 10.25 -5.57 4.33
CA PHE A 95 9.45 -4.84 3.35
C PHE A 95 10.18 -3.61 2.87
N LEU A 96 10.07 -3.30 1.57
CA LEU A 96 10.73 -2.17 0.96
C LEU A 96 10.25 -0.86 1.61
N ASP A 97 11.18 0.07 1.86
CA ASP A 97 10.85 1.41 2.31
C ASP A 97 10.04 2.14 1.21
N GLY A 98 8.94 2.75 1.62
CA GLY A 98 8.03 3.47 0.73
C GLY A 98 8.71 4.57 -0.09
N ALA A 99 9.85 5.10 0.36
CA ALA A 99 10.67 6.06 -0.37
C ALA A 99 11.24 5.52 -1.70
N TYR A 100 11.28 4.20 -1.90
CA TYR A 100 11.81 3.57 -3.11
C TYR A 100 10.72 3.06 -4.05
N LEU A 101 9.44 3.06 -3.64
CA LEU A 101 8.35 2.54 -4.46
C LEU A 101 8.25 3.22 -5.83
N ASN A 102 8.49 4.54 -5.89
CA ASN A 102 8.42 5.28 -7.15
C ASN A 102 9.60 5.05 -8.10
N ARG A 103 10.59 4.22 -7.72
CA ARG A 103 11.82 3.98 -8.49
C ARG A 103 11.86 2.60 -9.13
N ILE A 104 10.83 1.79 -8.93
CA ILE A 104 10.83 0.37 -9.24
C ILE A 104 9.49 -0.02 -9.87
N SER A 105 9.51 -1.05 -10.71
CA SER A 105 8.30 -1.66 -11.23
C SER A 105 7.84 -2.79 -10.31
N TYR A 106 6.53 -2.85 -10.06
CA TYR A 106 5.88 -3.90 -9.29
C TYR A 106 4.49 -4.18 -9.84
N SER A 107 4.00 -5.40 -9.60
CA SER A 107 2.62 -5.76 -9.88
C SER A 107 1.66 -5.18 -8.84
N LYS A 108 0.38 -5.04 -9.21
CA LYS A 108 -0.67 -4.61 -8.29
C LYS A 108 -0.78 -5.53 -7.06
N TRP A 109 -0.65 -6.84 -7.28
CA TRP A 109 -0.71 -7.84 -6.21
C TRP A 109 0.41 -7.63 -5.19
N GLU A 110 1.65 -7.46 -5.64
CA GLU A 110 2.79 -7.23 -4.75
C GLU A 110 2.62 -5.96 -3.93
N TYR A 111 2.12 -4.89 -4.56
CA TYR A 111 1.82 -3.64 -3.86
C TYR A 111 0.72 -3.83 -2.79
N ASP A 112 -0.34 -4.56 -3.11
CA ASP A 112 -1.43 -4.83 -2.18
C ASP A 112 -0.94 -5.66 -0.98
N GLU A 113 -0.08 -6.66 -1.22
CA GLU A 113 0.56 -7.45 -0.16
C GLU A 113 1.47 -6.57 0.71
N TRP A 114 2.40 -5.83 0.08
CA TRP A 114 3.30 -4.88 0.76
C TRP A 114 2.53 -3.88 1.63
N ARG A 115 1.45 -3.31 1.10
CA ARG A 115 0.63 -2.30 1.80
C ARG A 115 -0.07 -2.90 3.01
N ARG A 116 -0.62 -4.11 2.88
CA ARG A 116 -1.26 -4.83 4.01
C ARG A 116 -0.23 -5.13 5.09
N TYR A 117 0.91 -5.67 4.67
CA TYR A 117 1.96 -6.10 5.57
C TYR A 117 2.59 -4.94 6.34
N ARG A 118 2.93 -3.85 5.65
CA ARG A 118 3.46 -2.62 6.26
C ARG A 118 2.54 -2.08 7.35
N ARG A 119 1.23 -2.03 7.09
CA ARG A 119 0.24 -1.55 8.07
C ARG A 119 0.17 -2.45 9.30
N ALA A 120 0.18 -3.78 9.11
CA ALA A 120 0.20 -4.73 10.21
C ALA A 120 1.45 -4.59 11.08
N SER A 121 2.61 -4.39 10.45
CA SER A 121 3.86 -4.13 11.15
C SER A 121 3.82 -2.80 11.93
N GLU A 122 3.21 -1.76 11.38
CA GLU A 122 3.06 -0.47 12.06
C GLU A 122 2.05 -0.53 13.22
N SER A 123 0.94 -1.27 13.08
CA SER A 123 -0.06 -1.40 14.15
C SER A 123 0.48 -2.17 15.35
N ASN A 124 1.24 -3.25 15.12
CA ASN A 124 1.85 -4.02 16.19
C ASN A 124 2.89 -3.23 16.98
N ARG A 125 3.53 -2.22 16.37
CA ARG A 125 4.47 -1.33 17.07
C ARG A 125 3.81 -0.42 18.11
N ARG A 126 2.52 -0.13 17.96
CA ARG A 126 1.78 0.80 18.83
C ARG A 126 1.13 0.13 20.04
N ARG A 127 1.17 -1.20 20.11
CA ARG A 127 0.70 -1.99 21.25
C ARG A 127 1.86 -2.26 22.19
#